data_AF-A0AAV6C392-F1
#
_entry.id   AF-A0AAV6C392-F1
#
_cell.length_a   1.000
_cell.length_b   1.000
_cell.length_c   1.000
_cell.angle_alpha   90.00
_cell.angle_beta   90.00
_cell.angle_gamma   90.00
#
_symmetry.space_group_name_H-M   'P 1'
#
loop_
_entity.id
_entity.type
_entity.pdbx_description
1 polymer ?
#
loop_
_entity_poly.entity_id
_entity_poly.type
_entity_poly.pdbx_seq_one_letter_code
_entity_poly.pdbx_strand_id
1 'polypeptide(L)'
;MAFSVLFFGAAASACPATQKEPSATEERAVQIFKWINFALLAGIVVYLCLKRGGPLFRANAEKTGAAINQATATKAEADRQLQEAKARLETLDQAVASLRFAAERDAKAEAERLAAMTRTEIEKIHLAGQAEVAAAERAARMDLKTLGAKLAVERAEALLVKQLTPQAQEALVNAFVQNLAGRPN
;
A
#
# COMPACT_ATOMS: atom_id res chain seq x y z
N MET A 1 -39.21 -22.53 26.62
CA MET A 1 -40.40 -23.39 26.69
C MET A 1 -40.84 -23.47 28.15
N ALA A 2 -41.97 -22.82 28.43
CA ALA A 2 -42.50 -22.61 29.77
C ALA A 2 -43.09 -23.91 30.35
N PHE A 3 -42.66 -24.29 31.55
CA PHE A 3 -43.36 -25.30 32.34
C PHE A 3 -44.21 -24.56 33.37
N SER A 4 -45.40 -24.15 32.92
CA SER A 4 -46.46 -23.61 33.75
C SER A 4 -46.99 -24.75 34.63
N VAL A 5 -46.59 -24.77 35.90
CA VAL A 5 -47.20 -25.64 36.91
C VAL A 5 -48.50 -24.96 37.32
N LEU A 6 -49.55 -25.27 36.58
CA LEU A 6 -50.94 -25.01 36.96
C LEU A 6 -51.22 -25.74 38.28
N PHE A 7 -51.09 -25.00 39.38
CA PHE A 7 -51.62 -25.38 40.68
C PHE A 7 -53.14 -25.25 40.60
N PHE A 8 -53.81 -26.30 40.12
CA PHE A 8 -55.26 -26.38 40.06
C PHE A 8 -55.79 -26.63 41.47
N GLY A 9 -55.95 -25.53 42.22
CA GLY A 9 -56.67 -25.51 43.49
C GLY A 9 -58.14 -25.85 43.25
N ALA A 10 -58.50 -27.11 43.44
CA ALA A 10 -59.89 -27.54 43.53
C ALA A 10 -60.48 -27.05 44.86
N ALA A 11 -60.90 -25.78 44.91
CA ALA A 11 -61.82 -25.29 45.92
C ALA A 11 -63.25 -25.73 45.51
N ALA A 12 -63.64 -26.91 45.96
CA ALA A 12 -64.99 -27.42 45.81
C ALA A 12 -65.98 -26.55 46.60
N SER A 13 -67.04 -26.16 45.91
CA SER A 13 -68.24 -25.46 46.37
C SER A 13 -68.74 -25.92 47.73
N ALA A 14 -68.92 -24.98 48.65
CA ALA A 14 -69.72 -25.18 49.86
C ALA A 14 -71.20 -24.90 49.51
N CYS A 15 -72.01 -25.96 49.53
CA CYS A 15 -73.46 -25.90 49.65
C CYS A 15 -73.82 -25.64 51.14
N PRO A 16 -74.85 -24.86 51.48
CA PRO A 16 -75.27 -24.68 52.87
C PRO A 16 -76.17 -25.84 53.34
N ALA A 17 -76.30 -25.96 54.67
CA ALA A 17 -77.01 -26.99 55.45
C ALA A 17 -76.18 -28.28 55.62
N THR A 18 -75.89 -28.76 56.83
CA THR A 18 -76.79 -28.86 57.98
C THR A 18 -75.97 -29.03 59.25
N GLN A 19 -76.41 -28.38 60.31
CA GLN A 19 -75.86 -28.49 61.66
C GLN A 19 -76.03 -29.93 62.18
N LYS A 20 -74.91 -30.64 62.35
CA LYS A 20 -74.79 -31.83 63.20
C LYS A 20 -73.34 -31.90 63.67
N GLU A 21 -73.14 -31.81 64.97
CA GLU A 21 -71.86 -32.03 65.63
C GLU A 21 -71.24 -33.35 65.13
N PRO A 22 -70.10 -33.32 64.43
CA PRO A 22 -69.41 -34.54 64.07
C PRO A 22 -68.67 -35.03 65.31
N SER A 23 -68.94 -36.28 65.71
CA SER A 23 -68.14 -36.95 66.73
C SER A 23 -66.65 -36.91 66.34
N ALA A 24 -65.75 -36.76 67.32
CA ALA A 24 -64.29 -36.63 67.13
C ALA A 24 -63.62 -37.73 66.27
N THR A 25 -64.36 -38.78 65.94
CA THR A 25 -63.97 -39.87 65.04
C THR A 25 -64.11 -39.50 63.55
N GLU A 26 -65.11 -38.70 63.15
CA GLU A 26 -65.33 -38.31 61.75
C GLU A 26 -64.33 -37.25 61.27
N GLU A 27 -63.98 -36.27 62.12
CA GLU A 27 -62.94 -35.28 61.80
C GLU A 27 -61.56 -35.94 61.57
N ARG A 28 -61.21 -36.92 62.42
CA ARG A 28 -59.97 -37.69 62.27
C ARG A 28 -59.97 -38.53 60.99
N ALA A 29 -61.10 -39.15 60.63
CA ALA A 29 -61.21 -39.91 59.38
C ALA A 29 -61.03 -39.03 58.13
N VAL A 30 -61.65 -37.84 58.11
CA VAL A 30 -61.48 -36.87 57.02
C VAL A 30 -60.04 -36.36 56.96
N GLN A 31 -59.39 -36.13 58.09
CA GLN A 31 -58.01 -35.67 58.14
C GLN A 31 -57.01 -36.74 57.69
N ILE A 32 -57.22 -38.01 58.07
CA ILE A 32 -56.43 -39.16 57.59
C ILE A 32 -56.58 -39.33 56.09
N PHE A 33 -57.81 -39.22 55.56
CA PHE A 33 -58.06 -39.35 54.11
C PHE A 33 -57.39 -38.23 53.31
N LYS A 34 -57.36 -37.00 53.83
CA LYS A 34 -56.63 -35.87 53.24
C LYS A 34 -55.12 -36.12 53.21
N TRP A 35 -54.54 -36.63 54.30
CA TRP A 35 -53.12 -36.97 54.36
C TRP A 35 -52.74 -38.10 53.41
N ILE A 36 -53.59 -39.11 53.25
CA ILE A 36 -53.39 -40.19 52.28
C ILE A 36 -53.43 -39.65 50.84
N ASN A 37 -54.42 -38.81 50.50
CA ASN A 37 -54.48 -38.17 49.19
C ASN A 37 -53.28 -37.26 48.92
N PHE A 38 -52.85 -36.50 49.93
CA PHE A 38 -51.66 -35.66 49.83
C PHE A 38 -50.39 -36.49 49.63
N ALA A 39 -50.24 -37.60 50.37
CA ALA A 39 -49.11 -38.51 50.20
C ALA A 39 -49.09 -39.16 48.80
N LEU A 40 -50.26 -39.54 48.27
CA LEU A 40 -50.39 -40.07 46.92
C LEU A 40 -50.00 -39.02 45.87
N LEU A 41 -50.53 -37.80 45.97
CA LEU A 41 -50.20 -36.70 45.06
C LEU A 41 -48.72 -36.33 45.15
N ALA A 42 -48.18 -36.19 46.38
CA ALA A 42 -46.77 -35.91 46.61
C ALA A 42 -45.88 -37.02 46.03
N GLY A 43 -46.27 -38.29 46.17
CA GLY A 43 -45.59 -39.42 45.56
C GLY A 43 -45.54 -39.34 44.03
N ILE A 44 -46.66 -39.00 43.39
CA ILE A 44 -46.74 -38.81 41.93
C ILE A 44 -45.88 -37.63 41.47
N VAL A 45 -45.93 -36.50 42.20
CA VAL A 45 -45.13 -35.30 41.89
C VAL A 45 -43.64 -35.59 42.04
N VAL A 46 -43.23 -36.22 43.16
CA VAL A 46 -41.84 -36.63 43.39
C VAL A 46 -41.39 -37.60 42.30
N TYR A 47 -42.20 -38.60 41.94
CA TYR A 47 -41.88 -39.54 40.85
C TYR A 47 -41.70 -38.82 39.50
N LEU A 48 -42.58 -37.87 39.16
CA LEU A 48 -42.48 -37.08 37.92
C LEU A 48 -41.25 -36.17 37.93
N CYS A 49 -40.95 -35.52 39.06
CA CYS A 49 -39.78 -34.67 39.25
C CYS A 49 -38.48 -35.46 39.18
N LEU A 50 -38.40 -36.65 39.78
CA LEU A 50 -37.21 -37.50 39.66
C LEU A 50 -37.04 -38.00 38.22
N LYS A 51 -38.13 -38.41 37.57
CA LYS A 51 -38.09 -38.96 36.20
C LYS A 51 -37.80 -37.89 35.13
N ARG A 52 -38.28 -36.65 35.31
CA ARG A 52 -38.12 -35.56 34.33
C ARG A 52 -37.07 -34.52 34.70
N GLY A 53 -36.78 -34.32 35.98
CA GLY A 53 -35.80 -33.33 36.47
C GLY A 53 -34.36 -33.73 36.20
N GLY A 54 -33.98 -34.98 36.49
CA GLY A 54 -32.64 -35.50 36.23
C GLY A 54 -32.11 -35.25 34.81
N PRO A 55 -32.84 -35.62 33.74
CA PRO A 55 -32.39 -35.39 32.36
C PRO A 55 -32.34 -33.91 31.97
N LEU A 56 -33.20 -33.05 32.53
CA LEU A 56 -33.17 -31.60 32.24
C LEU A 56 -31.94 -30.91 32.84
N PHE A 57 -31.56 -31.24 34.08
CA PHE A 57 -30.35 -30.69 34.70
C PHE A 57 -29.08 -31.19 33.99
N ARG A 58 -29.05 -32.46 33.59
CA ARG A 58 -27.93 -33.01 32.80
C ARG A 58 -27.81 -32.32 31.45
N ALA A 59 -28.92 -32.16 30.73
CA ALA A 59 -28.91 -31.46 29.44
C ALA A 59 -28.44 -30.00 29.56
N ASN A 60 -28.79 -29.30 30.65
CA ASN A 60 -28.33 -27.94 30.89
C ASN A 60 -26.84 -27.91 31.27
N ALA A 61 -26.37 -28.82 32.12
CA ALA A 61 -24.96 -28.94 32.48
C ALA A 61 -24.08 -29.26 31.26
N GLU A 62 -24.53 -30.17 30.40
CA GLU A 62 -23.87 -30.52 29.14
C GLU A 62 -23.83 -29.32 28.18
N LYS A 63 -24.94 -28.57 28.04
CA LYS A 63 -24.97 -27.35 27.21
C LYS A 63 -24.02 -26.27 27.71
N THR A 64 -23.99 -26.01 29.02
CA THR A 64 -23.08 -25.02 29.60
C THR A 64 -21.63 -25.48 29.47
N GLY A 65 -21.34 -26.75 29.74
CA GLY A 65 -20.00 -27.33 29.55
C GLY A 65 -19.55 -27.25 28.09
N ALA A 66 -20.42 -27.62 27.14
CA ALA A 66 -20.15 -27.50 25.71
C ALA A 66 -19.91 -26.05 25.29
N ALA A 67 -20.72 -25.10 25.77
CA ALA A 67 -20.54 -23.68 25.49
C ALA A 67 -19.22 -23.12 26.07
N ILE A 68 -18.82 -23.53 27.27
CA ILE A 68 -17.54 -23.13 27.88
C ILE A 68 -16.37 -23.72 27.09
N ASN A 69 -16.45 -25.00 26.72
CA ASN A 69 -15.40 -25.66 25.93
C ASN A 69 -15.26 -25.03 24.55
N GLN A 70 -16.38 -24.73 23.88
CA GLN A 70 -16.39 -24.04 22.60
C GLN A 70 -15.82 -22.62 22.73
N ALA A 71 -16.22 -21.84 23.73
CA ALA A 71 -15.68 -20.51 23.97
C ALA A 71 -14.17 -20.54 24.27
N THR A 72 -13.71 -21.54 25.02
CA THR A 72 -12.29 -21.74 25.33
C THR A 72 -11.50 -22.11 24.06
N ALA A 73 -12.05 -22.97 23.21
CA ALA A 73 -11.44 -23.33 21.93
C ALA A 73 -11.37 -22.11 20.99
N THR A 74 -12.45 -21.36 20.83
CA THR A 74 -12.48 -20.13 20.03
C THR A 74 -11.48 -19.09 20.55
N LYS A 75 -11.38 -18.92 21.87
CA LYS A 75 -10.39 -18.01 22.47
C LYS A 75 -8.96 -18.46 22.17
N ALA A 76 -8.66 -19.74 22.35
CA ALA A 76 -7.33 -20.28 22.06
C ALA A 76 -6.95 -20.11 20.57
N GLU A 77 -7.91 -20.26 19.66
CA GLU A 77 -7.70 -20.01 18.24
C GLU A 77 -7.46 -18.52 17.93
N ALA A 78 -8.26 -17.63 18.52
CA ALA A 78 -8.07 -16.18 18.39
C ALA A 78 -6.71 -15.73 18.96
N ASP A 79 -6.30 -16.27 20.12
CA ASP A 79 -5.00 -15.98 20.73
C ASP A 79 -3.85 -16.45 19.84
N ARG A 80 -3.97 -17.62 19.19
CA ARG A 80 -2.99 -18.10 18.18
C ARG A 80 -2.92 -17.18 16.97
N GLN A 81 -4.06 -16.82 16.38
CA GLN A 81 -4.10 -15.91 15.24
C GLN A 81 -3.49 -14.54 15.59
N LEU A 82 -3.73 -14.04 16.80
CA LEU A 82 -3.14 -12.80 17.30
C LEU A 82 -1.62 -12.91 17.47
N GLN A 83 -1.11 -14.03 17.98
CA GLN A 83 0.33 -14.27 18.08
C GLN A 83 0.98 -14.36 16.69
N GLU A 84 0.37 -15.06 15.75
CA GLU A 84 0.85 -15.13 14.36
C GLU A 84 0.84 -13.75 13.68
N ALA A 85 -0.22 -12.97 13.86
CA ALA A 85 -0.31 -11.62 13.33
C ALA A 85 0.76 -10.69 13.93
N LYS A 86 1.02 -10.78 15.25
CA LYS A 86 2.10 -10.04 15.91
C LYS A 86 3.47 -10.41 15.37
N ALA A 87 3.75 -11.71 15.23
CA ALA A 87 5.01 -12.17 14.67
C ALA A 87 5.19 -11.66 13.22
N ARG A 88 4.14 -11.68 12.39
CA ARG A 88 4.18 -11.11 11.04
C ARG A 88 4.44 -9.60 11.06
N LEU A 89 3.83 -8.85 11.97
CA LEU A 89 4.08 -7.42 12.12
C LEU A 89 5.53 -7.13 12.50
N GLU A 90 6.09 -7.86 13.46
CA GLU A 90 7.50 -7.71 13.85
C GLU A 90 8.45 -7.98 12.67
N THR A 91 8.19 -9.04 11.89
CA THR A 91 8.99 -9.32 10.68
C THR A 91 8.86 -8.23 9.61
N LEU A 92 7.67 -7.63 9.47
CA LEU A 92 7.44 -6.53 8.54
C LEU A 92 8.16 -5.26 8.99
N ASP A 93 8.15 -4.93 10.28
CA ASP A 93 8.88 -3.78 10.82
C ASP A 93 10.39 -3.94 10.59
N GLN A 94 10.93 -5.15 10.80
CA GLN A 94 12.33 -5.45 10.50
C GLN A 94 12.64 -5.35 9.00
N ALA A 95 11.74 -5.83 8.13
CA ALA A 95 11.89 -5.70 6.68
C ALA A 95 11.82 -4.24 6.22
N VAL A 96 10.94 -3.42 6.79
CA VAL A 96 10.85 -1.98 6.49
C VAL A 96 12.11 -1.27 6.94
N ALA A 97 12.63 -1.58 8.13
CA ALA A 97 13.87 -1.00 8.63
C ALA A 97 15.07 -1.35 7.73
N SER A 98 15.19 -2.61 7.31
CA SER A 98 16.28 -3.05 6.42
C SER A 98 16.17 -2.44 5.02
N LEU A 99 14.96 -2.34 4.47
CA LEU A 99 14.70 -1.66 3.19
C LEU A 99 15.05 -0.18 3.26
N ARG A 100 14.70 0.53 4.34
CA ARG A 100 15.07 1.94 4.53
C ARG A 100 16.58 2.11 4.59
N PHE A 101 17.27 1.29 5.37
CA PHE A 101 18.73 1.35 5.46
C PHE A 101 19.41 1.07 4.12
N ALA A 102 18.95 0.04 3.39
CA ALA A 102 19.46 -0.27 2.06
C ALA A 102 19.20 0.88 1.08
N ALA A 103 17.98 1.43 1.07
CA ALA A 103 17.62 2.55 0.20
C ALA A 103 18.45 3.80 0.48
N GLU A 104 18.71 4.14 1.75
CA GLU A 104 19.56 5.28 2.11
C GLU A 104 21.02 5.08 1.67
N ARG A 105 21.56 3.87 1.84
CA ARG A 105 22.91 3.53 1.39
C ARG A 105 23.01 3.62 -0.13
N ASP A 106 22.06 3.02 -0.83
CA ASP A 106 22.06 2.94 -2.29
C ASP A 106 21.82 4.33 -2.89
N ALA A 107 20.96 5.16 -2.28
CA ALA A 107 20.76 6.55 -2.69
C ALA A 107 22.03 7.39 -2.55
N LYS A 108 22.80 7.22 -1.46
CA LYS A 108 24.08 7.93 -1.29
C LYS A 108 25.11 7.48 -2.33
N ALA A 109 25.26 6.17 -2.53
CA ALA A 109 26.19 5.64 -3.51
C ALA A 109 25.85 6.09 -4.94
N GLU A 110 24.56 6.10 -5.28
CA GLU A 110 24.10 6.54 -6.61
C GLU A 110 24.25 8.06 -6.78
N ALA A 111 24.02 8.86 -5.73
CA ALA A 111 24.25 10.29 -5.77
C ALA A 111 25.74 10.62 -6.00
N GLU A 112 26.65 9.91 -5.34
CA GLU A 112 28.09 10.05 -5.54
C GLU A 112 28.50 9.64 -6.97
N ARG A 113 27.98 8.51 -7.46
CA ARG A 113 28.22 8.03 -8.82
C ARG A 113 27.73 9.03 -9.86
N LEU A 114 26.52 9.55 -9.69
CA LEU A 114 25.93 10.54 -10.59
C LEU A 114 26.75 11.84 -10.57
N ALA A 115 27.13 12.33 -9.39
CA ALA A 115 27.97 13.52 -9.27
C ALA A 115 29.32 13.36 -9.99
N ALA A 116 29.96 12.19 -9.88
CA ALA A 116 31.22 11.91 -10.58
C ALA A 116 31.04 11.87 -12.11
N MET A 117 29.99 11.22 -12.60
CA MET A 117 29.66 11.21 -14.02
C MET A 117 29.35 12.61 -14.55
N THR A 118 28.53 13.38 -13.82
CA THR A 118 28.17 14.75 -14.20
C THR A 118 29.38 15.66 -14.28
N ARG A 119 30.34 15.56 -13.35
CA ARG A 119 31.59 16.34 -13.42
C ARG A 119 32.38 16.02 -14.69
N THR A 120 32.56 14.73 -14.98
CA THR A 120 33.26 14.27 -16.18
C THR A 120 32.55 14.76 -17.46
N GLU A 121 31.22 14.74 -17.47
CA GLU A 121 30.43 15.19 -18.62
C GLU A 121 30.50 16.71 -18.80
N ILE A 122 30.47 17.48 -17.71
CA ILE A 122 30.67 18.94 -17.76
C ILE A 122 32.04 19.27 -18.37
N GLU A 123 33.10 18.57 -17.97
CA GLU A 123 34.44 18.77 -18.54
C GLU A 123 34.48 18.47 -20.04
N LYS A 124 33.85 17.36 -20.48
CA LYS A 124 33.75 17.01 -21.90
C LYS A 124 32.97 18.05 -22.69
N ILE A 125 31.83 18.50 -22.17
CA ILE A 125 31.02 19.56 -22.81
C ILE A 125 31.83 20.84 -22.91
N HIS A 126 32.58 21.20 -21.86
CA HIS A 126 33.41 22.39 -21.88
C HIS A 126 34.51 22.32 -22.96
N LEU A 127 35.23 21.19 -23.03
CA LEU A 127 36.25 20.97 -24.05
C LEU A 127 35.67 20.94 -25.47
N ALA A 128 34.53 20.29 -25.66
CA ALA A 128 33.82 20.27 -26.94
C ALA A 128 33.39 21.68 -27.36
N GLY A 129 32.84 22.47 -26.43
CA GLY A 129 32.45 23.86 -26.67
C GLY A 129 33.65 24.75 -27.02
N GLN A 130 34.78 24.60 -26.33
CA GLN A 130 36.01 25.33 -26.68
C GLN A 130 36.52 24.97 -28.08
N ALA A 131 36.48 23.68 -28.44
CA ALA A 131 36.88 23.22 -29.77
C ALA A 131 35.94 23.76 -30.86
N GLU A 132 34.63 23.80 -30.60
CA GLU A 132 33.63 24.36 -31.51
C GLU A 132 33.83 25.86 -31.73
N VAL A 133 34.04 26.64 -30.65
CA VAL A 133 34.35 28.07 -30.74
C VAL A 133 35.63 28.29 -31.56
N ALA A 134 36.70 27.55 -31.28
CA ALA A 134 37.95 27.68 -32.01
C ALA A 134 37.80 27.32 -33.51
N ALA A 135 36.97 26.32 -33.84
CA ALA A 135 36.67 25.96 -35.22
C ALA A 135 35.86 27.07 -35.92
N ALA A 136 34.83 27.60 -35.26
CA ALA A 136 34.02 28.70 -35.77
C ALA A 136 34.84 29.98 -35.98
N GLU A 137 35.74 30.31 -35.06
CA GLU A 137 36.66 31.44 -35.23
C GLU A 137 37.57 31.29 -36.45
N ARG A 138 38.12 30.09 -36.68
CA ARG A 138 38.97 29.83 -37.86
C ARG A 138 38.16 29.96 -39.14
N ALA A 139 36.94 29.42 -39.18
CA ALA A 139 36.05 29.55 -40.32
C ALA A 139 35.73 31.02 -40.60
N ALA A 140 35.29 31.79 -39.59
CA ALA A 140 34.98 33.20 -39.73
C ALA A 140 36.20 34.03 -40.21
N ARG A 141 37.40 33.74 -39.70
CA ARG A 141 38.63 34.39 -40.17
C ARG A 141 38.94 34.09 -41.64
N MET A 142 38.69 32.86 -42.07
CA MET A 142 38.88 32.46 -43.46
C MET A 142 37.87 33.12 -44.40
N ASP A 143 36.62 33.25 -43.95
CA ASP A 143 35.57 33.96 -44.68
C ASP A 143 35.91 35.44 -44.85
N LEU A 144 36.35 36.10 -43.78
CA LEU A 144 36.79 37.50 -43.83
C LEU A 144 37.99 37.72 -44.75
N LYS A 145 38.98 36.81 -44.73
CA LYS A 145 40.12 36.85 -45.66
C LYS A 145 39.66 36.71 -47.11
N THR A 146 38.75 35.78 -47.37
CA THR A 146 38.20 35.54 -48.71
C THR A 146 37.42 36.75 -49.21
N LEU A 147 36.60 37.36 -48.34
CA LEU A 147 35.86 38.58 -48.66
C LEU A 147 36.81 39.75 -48.95
N GLY A 148 37.83 39.94 -48.11
CA GLY A 148 38.84 40.97 -48.29
C GLY A 148 39.62 40.81 -49.60
N ALA A 149 40.02 39.58 -49.95
CA ALA A 149 40.68 39.29 -51.22
C ALA A 149 39.78 39.60 -52.42
N LYS A 150 38.49 39.20 -52.38
CA LYS A 150 37.51 39.53 -53.42
C LYS A 150 37.37 41.03 -53.61
N LEU A 151 37.16 41.78 -52.53
CA LEU A 151 37.04 43.24 -52.58
C LEU A 151 38.32 43.91 -53.09
N ALA A 152 39.50 43.42 -52.72
CA ALA A 152 40.77 43.96 -53.21
C ALA A 152 40.91 43.75 -54.73
N VAL A 153 40.57 42.56 -55.24
CA VAL A 153 40.59 42.26 -56.68
C VAL A 153 39.60 43.14 -57.43
N GLU A 154 38.35 43.25 -56.96
CA GLU A 154 37.33 44.12 -57.56
C GLU A 154 37.79 45.59 -57.64
N ARG A 155 38.46 46.08 -56.59
CA ARG A 155 39.00 47.45 -56.58
C ARG A 155 40.21 47.62 -57.49
N ALA A 156 41.09 46.63 -57.54
CA ALA A 156 42.24 46.64 -58.45
C ALA A 156 41.77 46.63 -59.93
N GLU A 157 40.77 45.81 -60.26
CA GLU A 157 40.14 45.79 -61.58
C GLU A 157 39.54 47.16 -61.95
N ALA A 158 38.75 47.75 -61.04
CA ALA A 158 38.17 49.07 -61.25
C ALA A 158 39.21 50.18 -61.44
N LEU A 159 40.38 50.09 -60.80
CA LEU A 159 41.49 51.01 -61.01
C LEU A 159 42.21 50.74 -62.34
N LEU A 160 42.45 49.47 -62.68
CA LEU A 160 43.11 49.07 -63.92
C LEU A 160 42.32 49.55 -65.15
N VAL A 161 40.99 49.37 -65.15
CA VAL A 161 40.10 49.87 -66.21
C VAL A 161 40.19 51.39 -66.37
N LYS A 162 40.32 52.13 -65.26
CA LYS A 162 40.47 53.60 -65.30
C LYS A 162 41.84 54.08 -65.79
N GLN A 163 42.89 53.30 -65.54
CA GLN A 163 44.27 53.65 -65.88
C GLN A 163 44.74 53.04 -67.22
N LEU A 164 43.93 52.21 -67.87
CA LEU A 164 44.24 51.61 -69.16
C LEU A 164 44.25 52.68 -70.26
N THR A 165 45.44 53.20 -70.57
CA THR A 165 45.70 54.08 -71.71
C THR A 165 46.45 53.31 -72.81
N PRO A 166 46.42 53.75 -74.07
CA PRO A 166 47.16 53.10 -75.16
C PRO A 166 48.66 52.95 -74.86
N GLN A 167 49.30 53.96 -74.25
CA GLN A 167 50.71 53.87 -73.84
C GLN A 167 50.95 52.83 -72.74
N ALA A 168 50.05 52.71 -71.75
CA ALA A 168 50.17 51.70 -70.70
C ALA A 168 50.04 50.27 -71.26
N GLN A 169 49.21 50.09 -72.29
CA GLN A 169 48.99 48.81 -72.95
C GLN A 169 50.21 48.36 -73.76
N GLU A 170 50.86 49.28 -74.48
CA GLU A 170 52.10 49.02 -75.21
C GLU A 170 53.27 48.69 -74.26
N ALA A 171 53.35 49.40 -73.11
CA ALA A 171 54.33 49.09 -72.06
C ALA A 171 54.13 47.70 -71.44
N LEU A 172 52.88 47.26 -71.22
CA LEU A 172 52.56 45.91 -70.73
C LEU A 172 52.99 44.82 -71.71
N VAL A 173 52.72 45.01 -73.01
CA VAL A 173 53.13 44.06 -74.06
C VAL A 173 54.65 43.94 -74.13
N ASN A 174 55.36 45.06 -74.12
CA ASN A 174 56.83 45.08 -74.14
C ASN A 174 57.43 44.40 -72.89
N ALA A 175 56.87 44.66 -71.70
CA ALA A 175 57.30 44.01 -70.46
C ALA A 175 57.05 42.49 -70.46
N PHE A 176 55.91 42.04 -71.01
CA PHE A 176 55.60 40.62 -71.15
C PHE A 176 56.56 39.90 -72.09
N VAL A 177 56.86 40.50 -73.25
CA VAL A 177 57.83 39.95 -74.22
C VAL A 177 59.24 39.87 -73.61
N GLN A 178 59.66 40.89 -72.84
CA GLN A 178 60.94 40.85 -72.13
C GLN A 178 60.99 39.77 -71.03
N ASN A 179 59.88 39.54 -70.31
CA ASN A 179 59.83 38.49 -69.29
C ASN A 179 59.93 37.09 -69.91
N LEU A 180 59.28 36.88 -71.06
CA LEU A 180 59.41 35.64 -71.84
C LEU A 180 60.83 35.44 -72.38
N ALA A 181 61.47 36.51 -72.86
CA ALA A 181 62.86 36.45 -73.33
C ALA A 181 63.87 36.22 -72.20
N GLY A 182 63.56 36.64 -70.97
CA GLY A 182 64.41 36.51 -69.78
C GLY A 182 64.24 35.20 -68.99
N ARG A 183 63.33 34.30 -69.40
CA ARG A 183 63.15 32.98 -68.78
C ARG A 183 63.88 31.93 -69.64
N PRO A 184 65.14 31.57 -69.34
CA PRO A 184 65.74 30.39 -69.94
C PRO A 184 64.92 29.17 -69.49
N ASN A 185 64.64 28.27 -70.44
CA ASN A 185 63.91 27.02 -70.20
C ASN A 185 64.49 26.23 -69.03
#